data_AF-A0A6C0FW10-F1
#
_entry.id   AF-A0A6C0FW10-F1
#
_cell.length_a   1.000
_cell.length_b   1.000
_cell.length_c   1.000
_cell.angle_alpha   90.00
_cell.angle_beta   90.00
_cell.angle_gamma   90.00
#
_symmetry.space_group_name_H-M   'P 1'
#
loop_
_entity.id
_entity.type
_entity.pdbx_description
1 polymer ?
#
loop_
_entity_poly.entity_id
_entity_poly.type
_entity_poly.pdbx_seq_one_letter_code
_entity_poly.pdbx_strand_id
1 'polypeptide(L)'
;MNEKVRSYFRLKRKQKEIEQELAKLREDIIAYCAENAVTEMDIGGYAVKVIIQRRKEYDEGKLFEALPDLELWRLLSSPDNGKITNLVKLNVLSDERLNDTYTVKEVSYLQVERK
;
A
#
# COMPACT_ATOMS: atom_id res chain seq x y z
N MET A 1 -27.79 -3.83 -24.77
CA MET A 1 -26.79 -2.98 -24.06
C MET A 1 -27.26 -2.57 -22.66
N ASN A 2 -28.50 -2.10 -22.50
CA ASN A 2 -29.08 -1.70 -21.21
C ASN A 2 -28.92 -2.75 -20.09
N GLU A 3 -29.16 -4.03 -20.39
CA GLU A 3 -29.00 -5.11 -19.39
C GLU A 3 -27.55 -5.34 -18.96
N LYS A 4 -26.58 -5.15 -19.88
CA LYS A 4 -25.15 -5.24 -19.57
C LYS A 4 -24.73 -4.11 -18.63
N VAL A 5 -25.17 -2.88 -18.91
CA VAL A 5 -24.91 -1.71 -18.05
C VAL A 5 -25.52 -1.88 -16.65
N ARG A 6 -26.77 -2.35 -16.56
CA ARG A 6 -27.41 -2.66 -15.26
C ARG A 6 -26.65 -3.74 -14.49
N SER A 7 -26.24 -4.81 -15.17
CA SER A 7 -25.48 -5.89 -14.56
C SER A 7 -24.12 -5.40 -14.06
N TYR A 8 -23.42 -4.60 -14.85
CA TYR A 8 -22.15 -3.97 -14.47
C TYR A 8 -22.30 -3.11 -13.21
N PHE A 9 -23.30 -2.21 -13.19
CA PHE A 9 -23.56 -1.35 -12.04
C PHE A 9 -23.83 -2.16 -10.76
N ARG A 10 -24.66 -3.21 -10.86
CA ARG A 10 -24.96 -4.12 -9.74
C ARG A 10 -23.70 -4.83 -9.25
N LEU A 11 -22.87 -5.34 -10.16
CA LEU A 11 -21.60 -6.00 -9.80
C LEU A 11 -20.64 -5.01 -9.14
N LYS A 12 -20.55 -3.77 -9.62
CA LYS A 12 -19.74 -2.72 -8.99
C LYS A 12 -20.21 -2.37 -7.59
N ARG A 13 -21.52 -2.34 -7.36
CA ARG A 13 -22.07 -2.14 -6.02
C ARG A 13 -21.70 -3.30 -5.09
N LYS A 14 -21.89 -4.55 -5.53
CA LYS A 14 -21.49 -5.74 -4.74
C LYS A 14 -19.99 -5.79 -4.48
N GLN A 15 -19.17 -5.41 -5.47
CA GLN A 15 -17.73 -5.30 -5.29
C GLN A 15 -17.40 -4.36 -4.12
N LYS A 16 -18.02 -3.18 -4.08
CA LYS A 16 -17.82 -2.22 -2.99
C LYS A 16 -18.25 -2.76 -1.62
N GLU A 17 -19.38 -3.46 -1.56
CA GLU A 17 -19.87 -4.09 -0.33
C GLU A 17 -18.88 -5.17 0.17
N ILE A 18 -18.39 -6.04 -0.73
CA ILE A 18 -17.39 -7.06 -0.40
C ILE A 18 -16.06 -6.43 0.03
N GLU A 19 -15.60 -5.37 -0.65
CA GLU A 19 -14.38 -4.65 -0.28
C GLU A 19 -14.46 -4.06 1.14
N GLN A 20 -15.64 -3.55 1.53
CA GLN A 20 -15.88 -3.05 2.89
C GLN A 20 -15.87 -4.17 3.95
N GLU A 21 -16.51 -5.30 3.66
CA GLU A 21 -16.51 -6.46 4.55
C GLU A 21 -15.10 -7.04 4.73
N LEU A 22 -14.34 -7.18 3.64
CA LEU A 22 -12.95 -7.62 3.68
C LEU A 22 -12.05 -6.66 4.44
N ALA A 23 -12.24 -5.34 4.29
CA ALA A 23 -11.49 -4.33 5.03
C ALA A 23 -11.72 -4.47 6.54
N LYS A 24 -12.99 -4.62 6.96
CA LYS A 24 -13.34 -4.83 8.37
C LYS A 24 -12.73 -6.12 8.93
N LEU A 25 -12.89 -7.25 8.23
CA LEU A 25 -12.31 -8.53 8.65
C LEU A 25 -10.79 -8.45 8.77
N ARG A 26 -10.13 -7.74 7.84
CA ARG A 26 -8.68 -7.53 7.90
C ARG A 26 -8.28 -6.75 9.16
N GLU A 27 -8.99 -5.67 9.47
CA GLU A 27 -8.74 -4.87 10.68
C GLU A 27 -8.93 -5.72 11.94
N ASP A 28 -10.02 -6.49 12.02
CA ASP A 28 -10.30 -7.39 13.15
C ASP A 28 -9.20 -8.45 13.34
N ILE A 29 -8.74 -9.08 12.25
CA ILE A 29 -7.67 -10.10 12.32
C ILE A 29 -6.33 -9.48 12.72
N ILE A 30 -5.97 -8.31 12.18
CA ILE A 30 -4.73 -7.63 12.55
C ILE A 30 -4.77 -7.20 14.02
N ALA A 31 -5.90 -6.67 14.49
CA ALA A 31 -6.10 -6.29 15.88
C ALA A 31 -5.93 -7.50 16.82
N TYR A 32 -6.58 -8.63 16.49
CA TYR A 32 -6.41 -9.88 17.23
C TYR A 32 -4.94 -10.32 17.30
N CYS A 33 -4.23 -10.31 16.17
CA CYS A 33 -2.80 -10.64 16.13
C CYS A 33 -1.96 -9.69 17.03
N ALA A 34 -2.25 -8.39 16.99
CA ALA A 34 -1.57 -7.38 17.79
C ALA A 34 -1.82 -7.58 19.30
N GLU A 35 -3.07 -7.83 19.71
CA GLU A 35 -3.45 -8.10 21.10
C GLU A 35 -2.76 -9.36 21.66
N ASN A 36 -2.53 -10.35 20.81
CA ASN A 36 -1.88 -11.61 21.20
C ASN A 36 -0.37 -11.62 20.95
N ALA A 37 0.22 -10.49 20.50
CA ALA A 37 1.63 -10.36 20.16
C ALA A 37 2.15 -11.45 19.19
N VAL A 38 1.31 -11.89 18.24
CA VAL A 38 1.65 -12.87 17.21
C VAL A 38 1.63 -12.23 15.83
N THR A 39 2.53 -12.67 14.96
CA THR A 39 2.57 -12.26 13.54
C THR A 39 2.17 -13.39 12.60
N GLU A 40 2.10 -14.63 13.10
CA GLU A 40 1.69 -15.80 12.33
C GLU A 40 0.83 -16.72 13.20
N MET A 41 -0.22 -17.30 12.62
CA MET A 41 -1.06 -18.29 13.29
C MET A 41 -1.72 -19.25 12.30
N ASP A 42 -2.06 -20.44 12.79
CA ASP A 42 -2.83 -21.43 12.06
C ASP A 42 -4.22 -21.59 12.68
N ILE A 43 -5.27 -21.34 11.90
CA ILE A 43 -6.65 -21.41 12.39
C ILE A 43 -7.59 -21.97 11.32
N GLY A 44 -8.41 -22.96 11.68
CA GLY A 44 -9.46 -23.49 10.79
C GLY A 44 -8.98 -24.05 9.44
N GLY A 45 -7.73 -24.51 9.35
CA GLY A 45 -7.12 -24.97 8.08
C GLY A 45 -6.54 -23.85 7.21
N TYR A 46 -6.39 -22.65 7.76
CA TYR A 46 -5.75 -21.52 7.10
C TYR A 46 -4.47 -21.13 7.84
N ALA A 47 -3.44 -20.78 7.07
CA ALA A 47 -2.24 -20.10 7.57
C ALA A 47 -2.45 -18.59 7.43
N VAL A 48 -2.32 -17.87 8.54
CA VAL A 48 -2.49 -16.42 8.61
C VAL A 48 -1.15 -15.78 8.96
N LYS A 49 -0.74 -14.78 8.19
CA LYS A 49 0.48 -14.00 8.41
C LYS A 49 0.20 -12.50 8.35
N VAL A 50 0.69 -11.77 9.34
CA VAL A 50 0.71 -10.31 9.37
C VAL A 50 2.13 -9.85 9.05
N ILE A 51 2.30 -9.29 7.86
CA ILE A 51 3.58 -8.78 7.38
C ILE A 51 3.62 -7.28 7.65
N ILE A 52 4.54 -6.85 8.51
CA ILE A 52 4.78 -5.41 8.75
C ILE A 52 5.75 -4.91 7.68
N GLN A 53 5.29 -3.96 6.87
CA GLN A 53 6.10 -3.28 5.87
C GLN A 53 6.31 -1.82 6.26
N ARG A 54 7.55 -1.35 6.12
CA ARG A 54 7.88 0.07 6.26
C ARG A 54 7.72 0.76 4.91
N ARG A 55 6.70 1.58 4.79
CA ARG A 55 6.44 2.37 3.58
C ARG A 55 6.88 3.81 3.79
N LYS A 56 7.66 4.34 2.83
CA LYS A 56 7.99 5.76 2.79
C LYS A 56 6.78 6.53 2.26
N GLU A 57 6.30 7.53 2.98
CA GLU A 57 5.35 8.52 2.48
C GLU A 57 6.09 9.82 2.26
N TYR A 58 6.31 10.15 0.98
CA TYR A 58 7.02 11.34 0.57
C TYR A 58 6.12 12.56 0.69
N ASP A 59 6.67 13.61 1.30
CA ASP A 59 6.09 14.95 1.30
C ASP A 59 6.35 15.58 -0.07
N GLU A 60 5.28 16.02 -0.74
CA GLU A 60 5.36 16.55 -2.10
C GLU A 60 6.24 17.80 -2.18
N GLY A 61 6.13 18.71 -1.20
CA GLY A 61 6.90 19.95 -1.16
C GLY A 61 8.38 19.68 -0.92
N LYS A 62 8.71 18.87 0.09
CA LYS A 62 10.11 18.54 0.39
C LYS A 62 10.75 17.71 -0.71
N LEU A 63 10.00 16.77 -1.31
CA LEU A 63 10.49 15.98 -2.43
C LEU A 63 10.80 16.89 -3.63
N PHE A 64 9.91 17.84 -3.94
CA PHE A 64 10.13 18.81 -5.01
C PHE A 64 11.42 19.62 -4.79
N GLU A 65 11.62 20.17 -3.59
CA GLU A 65 12.82 20.93 -3.23
C GLU A 65 14.10 20.08 -3.28
N ALA A 66 13.99 18.79 -2.98
CA ALA A 66 15.13 17.87 -3.02
C ALA A 66 15.54 17.45 -4.43
N LEU A 67 14.71 17.67 -5.46
CA LEU A 67 15.03 17.27 -6.82
C LEU A 67 16.08 18.20 -7.46
N PRO A 68 17.04 17.65 -8.23
CA PRO A 68 18.02 18.45 -8.94
C PRO A 68 17.46 19.19 -10.16
N ASP A 69 16.34 18.72 -10.72
CA ASP A 69 15.80 19.18 -12.00
C ASP A 69 14.26 19.08 -12.03
N LEU A 70 13.62 20.10 -12.61
CA LEU A 70 12.18 20.20 -12.82
C LEU A 70 11.64 19.13 -13.77
N GLU A 71 12.44 18.65 -14.73
CA GLU A 71 12.02 17.58 -15.64
C GLU A 71 11.84 16.24 -14.89
N LEU A 72 12.61 15.98 -13.83
CA LEU A 72 12.42 14.81 -12.98
C LEU A 72 11.10 14.86 -12.20
N TRP A 73 10.69 16.06 -11.78
CA TRP A 73 9.39 16.25 -11.13
C TRP A 73 8.24 15.91 -12.09
N ARG A 74 8.34 16.33 -13.35
CA ARG A 74 7.34 16.03 -14.38
C ARG A 74 7.21 14.52 -14.63
N LEU A 75 8.32 13.79 -14.64
CA LEU A 75 8.36 12.32 -14.78
C LEU A 75 7.71 11.60 -13.60
N LEU A 76 7.90 12.10 -12.38
CA LEU A 76 7.24 11.57 -11.20
C LEU A 76 5.73 11.80 -11.25
N SER A 77 5.28 12.99 -11.69
CA SER A 77 3.88 13.44 -11.75
C SER A 77 3.13 13.46 -10.40
N SER A 78 3.49 12.58 -9.47
CA SER A 78 3.11 12.52 -8.06
C SER A 78 4.17 11.71 -7.29
N PRO A 79 4.23 11.80 -5.95
CA PRO A 79 5.13 11.01 -5.11
C PRO A 79 4.76 9.51 -5.10
N ASP A 80 5.06 8.81 -6.20
CA ASP A 80 4.92 7.37 -6.30
C ASP A 80 6.20 6.65 -5.84
N ASN A 81 6.06 5.80 -4.82
CA ASN A 81 7.16 5.03 -4.26
C ASN A 81 7.88 4.15 -5.29
N GLY A 82 7.15 3.56 -6.24
CA GLY A 82 7.71 2.70 -7.27
C GLY A 82 8.61 3.48 -8.23
N LYS A 83 8.13 4.64 -8.69
CA LYS A 83 8.92 5.54 -9.55
C LYS A 83 10.16 6.08 -8.83
N ILE A 84 10.03 6.55 -7.59
CA ILE A 84 11.18 7.07 -6.82
C ILE A 84 12.22 5.98 -6.60
N THR A 85 11.79 4.77 -6.23
CA THR A 85 12.69 3.62 -6.06
C THR A 85 13.44 3.29 -7.35
N ASN A 86 12.77 3.36 -8.50
CA ASN A 86 13.41 3.13 -9.79
C ASN A 86 14.45 4.22 -10.12
N LEU A 87 14.16 5.49 -9.86
CA LEU A 87 15.12 6.58 -10.08
C LEU A 87 16.36 6.45 -9.18
N VAL A 88 16.19 5.99 -7.94
CA VAL A 88 17.32 5.68 -7.05
C VAL A 88 18.14 4.51 -7.61
N LYS A 89 17.49 3.42 -8.04
CA LYS A 89 18.19 2.27 -8.67
C LYS A 89 18.95 2.64 -9.94
N LEU A 90 18.46 3.61 -10.69
CA LEU A 90 19.11 4.14 -11.89
C LEU A 90 20.21 5.18 -11.58
N ASN A 91 20.52 5.42 -10.30
CA ASN A 91 21.45 6.45 -9.82
C ASN A 91 21.11 7.88 -10.27
N VAL A 92 19.84 8.14 -10.58
CA VAL A 92 19.33 9.48 -10.93
C VAL A 92 19.06 10.29 -9.66
N LEU A 93 18.65 9.61 -8.59
CA LEU A 93 18.47 10.18 -7.25
C LEU A 93 19.33 9.40 -6.25
N SER A 94 19.83 10.06 -5.20
CA SER A 94 20.53 9.40 -4.10
C SER A 94 19.63 9.30 -2.86
N ASP A 95 19.81 8.24 -2.07
CA ASP A 95 19.10 8.07 -0.80
C ASP A 95 19.37 9.23 0.17
N GLU A 96 20.61 9.75 0.19
CA GLU A 96 21.01 10.90 1.00
C GLU A 96 20.17 12.13 0.73
N ARG A 97 19.83 12.36 -0.55
CA ARG A 97 19.05 13.53 -0.98
C ARG A 97 17.57 13.38 -0.67
N LEU A 98 17.09 12.14 -0.57
CA LEU A 98 15.73 11.83 -0.18
C LEU A 98 15.55 11.79 1.34
N ASN A 99 16.63 11.83 2.13
CA ASN A 99 16.51 11.94 3.57
C ASN A 99 15.72 13.20 3.93
N ASP A 100 14.86 13.09 4.95
CA ASP A 100 13.93 14.12 5.41
C ASP A 100 12.79 14.52 4.44
N THR A 101 12.77 13.98 3.21
CA THR A 101 11.66 14.19 2.25
C THR A 101 10.48 13.25 2.47
N TYR A 102 10.63 12.23 3.32
CA TYR A 102 9.58 11.27 3.62
C TYR A 102 9.47 10.96 5.10
N THR A 103 8.28 10.50 5.49
CA THR A 103 8.06 9.83 6.77
C THR A 103 7.97 8.33 6.53
N VAL A 104 8.40 7.51 7.48
CA VAL A 104 8.22 6.06 7.41
C VAL A 104 6.98 5.70 8.20
N LYS A 105 6.00 5.12 7.53
CA LYS A 105 4.84 4.51 8.18
C LYS A 105 4.95 3.00 8.16
N GLU A 106 4.61 2.40 9.28
CA GLU A 106 4.42 0.95 9.35
C GLU A 106 3.03 0.60 8.84
N VAL A 107 2.98 -0.28 7.86
CA VAL A 107 1.75 -0.76 7.23
C VAL A 107 1.71 -2.27 7.40
N SER A 108 0.66 -2.76 8.03
CA SER A 108 0.44 -4.19 8.24
C SER A 108 -0.34 -4.78 7.07
N TYR A 109 0.22 -5.80 6.43
CA TYR A 109 -0.41 -6.59 5.38
C TYR A 109 -0.86 -7.95 5.91
N LEU A 110 -2.12 -8.29 5.67
CA LEU A 110 -2.68 -9.59 6.03
C LEU A 110 -2.58 -10.53 4.83
N GLN A 111 -1.92 -11.66 5.02
CA GLN A 111 -1.87 -12.79 4.09
C GLN A 111 -2.60 -13.97 4.72
N VAL A 112 -3.52 -14.56 3.97
CA VAL A 112 -4.27 -15.76 4.37
C VAL A 112 -4.16 -16.79 3.26
N GLU A 113 -3.63 -17.95 3.59
CA GLU A 113 -3.48 -19.08 2.67
C GLU A 113 -4.22 -20.29 3.22
N ARG A 114 -4.83 -21.05 2.32
CA ARG A 114 -5.45 -22.33 2.69
C ARG A 114 -4.35 -23.40 2.72
N LYS A 115 -4.35 -24.21 3.78
CA LYS A 115 -3.50 -25.41 3.87
C LYS A 115 -4.03 -26.57 3.04
#